data_AF-R6XFQ4-F1
#
_entry.id   AF-R6XFQ4-F1
#
_cell.length_a   1.000
_cell.length_b   1.000
_cell.length_c   1.000
_cell.angle_alpha   90.00
_cell.angle_beta   90.00
_cell.angle_gamma   90.00
#
_symmetry.space_group_name_H-M   'P 1'
#
loop_
_entity.id
_entity.type
_entity.pdbx_description
1 polymer ?
#
loop_
_entity_poly.entity_id
_entity_poly.type
_entity_poly.pdbx_seq_one_letter_code
_entity_poly.pdbx_strand_id
1 'polypeptide(L)' 'MSEKDNEFEEKELDSEDKNDEIENFDEDEENNLIKVCDDIVANGGRATLIKCVTYGIGNIAYQNDNGIYILPITALED' A
#
# COMPACT_ATOMS: atom_id res chain seq x y z
N MET A 1 -44.01 5.89 -25.95
CA MET A 1 -43.48 7.25 -26.19
C MET A 1 -44.24 8.19 -25.27
N SER A 2 -43.67 8.84 -24.26
CA SER A 2 -42.27 9.06 -23.91
C SER A 2 -42.22 9.14 -22.38
N GLU A 3 -41.40 8.33 -21.74
CA GLU A 3 -40.92 8.60 -20.38
C GLU A 3 -40.07 9.87 -20.49
N LYS A 4 -40.36 10.89 -19.69
CA LYS A 4 -39.58 12.12 -19.63
C LYS A 4 -38.78 12.08 -18.33
N ASP A 5 -37.48 11.84 -18.51
CA ASP A 5 -36.38 12.53 -17.86
C ASP A 5 -36.59 12.89 -16.39
N ASN A 6 -36.21 11.96 -15.50
CA ASN A 6 -35.87 12.31 -14.13
C ASN A 6 -34.35 12.50 -14.09
N GLU A 7 -33.95 13.71 -14.45
CA GLU A 7 -32.59 14.23 -14.37
C GLU A 7 -32.15 14.16 -12.91
N PHE A 8 -31.23 13.24 -12.60
CA PHE A 8 -30.59 13.17 -11.29
C PHE A 8 -29.57 14.31 -11.26
N GLU A 9 -29.92 15.42 -10.61
CA GLU A 9 -29.03 16.57 -10.38
C GLU A 9 -27.66 16.06 -9.92
N GLU A 10 -26.66 16.24 -10.79
CA GLU A 10 -25.26 16.21 -10.40
C GLU A 10 -25.08 17.35 -9.40
N LYS A 11 -25.01 17.01 -8.11
CA LYS A 11 -24.60 17.99 -7.11
C LYS A 11 -23.14 18.32 -7.39
N GLU A 12 -22.90 19.54 -7.82
CA GLU A 12 -21.60 20.20 -7.82
C GLU A 12 -20.96 19.97 -6.45
N LEU A 13 -19.88 19.19 -6.43
CA LEU A 13 -18.97 19.16 -5.30
C LEU A 13 -18.12 20.43 -5.42
N ASP A 14 -18.51 21.43 -4.64
CA ASP A 14 -17.80 22.67 -4.43
C ASP A 14 -16.30 22.38 -4.26
N SER A 15 -15.53 23.06 -5.10
CA SER A 15 -14.08 23.12 -5.08
C SER A 15 -13.56 23.59 -3.73
N GLU A 16 -13.03 22.70 -2.89
CA GLU A 16 -12.00 23.03 -1.89
C GLU A 16 -11.35 21.83 -1.15
N ASP A 17 -11.34 20.62 -1.72
CA ASP A 17 -10.47 19.57 -1.18
C ASP A 17 -9.13 19.63 -1.90
N LYS A 18 -8.16 20.17 -1.15
CA LYS A 18 -6.74 20.25 -1.49
C LYS A 18 -6.31 18.92 -2.10
N ASN A 19 -5.50 19.03 -3.15
CA ASN A 19 -4.59 17.98 -3.54
C ASN A 19 -3.70 17.66 -2.34
N ASP A 20 -4.19 16.85 -1.41
CA ASP A 20 -3.31 16.03 -0.60
C ASP A 20 -2.73 15.06 -1.61
N GLU A 21 -1.49 15.35 -1.96
CA GLU A 21 -0.60 14.46 -2.69
C GLU A 21 -0.94 13.03 -2.27
N ILE A 22 -1.26 12.16 -3.22
CA ILE A 22 -1.22 10.73 -2.96
C ILE A 22 0.24 10.47 -2.62
N GLU A 23 0.59 10.60 -1.33
CA GLU A 23 1.89 10.22 -0.81
C GLU A 23 2.09 8.78 -1.26
N ASN A 24 3.18 8.54 -2.00
CA ASN A 24 3.57 7.22 -2.44
C ASN A 24 3.93 6.39 -1.20
N PHE A 25 2.92 5.90 -0.49
CA PHE A 25 3.01 5.11 0.75
C PHE A 25 3.75 3.78 0.57
N ASP A 26 4.23 3.46 -0.64
CA ASP A 26 4.86 2.19 -0.95
C ASP A 26 6.39 2.29 -1.09
N GLU A 27 6.94 3.43 -1.53
CA GLU A 27 8.39 3.53 -1.77
C GLU A 27 9.18 3.75 -0.46
N ASP A 28 8.64 4.51 0.50
CA ASP A 28 9.39 4.93 1.68
C ASP A 28 9.54 3.81 2.72
N GLU A 29 8.51 3.01 2.96
CA GLU A 29 8.50 1.89 3.90
C GLU A 29 9.39 0.75 3.42
N GLU A 30 9.32 0.42 2.13
CA GLU A 30 10.15 -0.60 1.49
C GLU A 30 11.64 -0.23 1.58
N ASN A 31 11.97 1.00 1.18
CA ASN A 31 13.35 1.48 1.22
C ASN A 31 13.90 1.48 2.65
N ASN A 32 13.06 1.81 3.63
CA ASN A 32 13.44 1.75 5.04
C ASN A 32 13.70 0.31 5.50
N LEU A 33 12.85 -0.65 5.13
CA LEU A 33 13.05 -2.06 5.48
C LEU A 33 14.35 -2.62 4.86
N ILE A 34 14.63 -2.29 3.60
CA ILE A 34 15.87 -2.67 2.92
C ILE A 34 17.07 -2.09 3.68
N LYS A 35 17.04 -0.79 3.96
CA LYS A 35 18.10 -0.10 4.69
C LYS A 35 18.38 -0.73 6.05
N VAL A 36 17.35 -1.02 6.84
CA VAL A 36 17.53 -1.67 8.15
C VAL A 36 18.15 -3.06 7.99
N CYS A 37 17.72 -3.84 6.99
CA CYS A 37 18.31 -5.16 6.73
C CYS A 37 19.80 -5.05 6.34
N ASP A 38 20.15 -4.08 5.51
CA ASP A 38 21.53 -3.84 5.09
C ASP A 38 22.39 -3.36 6.26
N ASP A 39 21.86 -2.47 7.10
CA ASP A 39 22.51 -2.01 8.32
C ASP A 39 22.77 -3.15 9.30
N ILE A 40 21.85 -4.12 9.45
CA ILE A 40 22.07 -5.32 10.27
C ILE A 40 23.30 -6.08 9.79
N VAL A 41 23.43 -6.29 8.48
CA VAL A 41 24.59 -7.00 7.90
C VAL A 41 25.87 -6.19 8.06
N ALA A 42 25.82 -4.88 7.78
CA ALA A 42 26.97 -3.99 7.90
C ALA A 42 27.54 -3.94 9.33
N ASN A 43 26.69 -4.10 10.34
CA ASN A 43 27.08 -4.15 11.75
C ASN A 43 27.46 -5.56 12.25
N GLY A 44 27.69 -6.51 11.34
CA GLY A 44 28.13 -7.88 11.69
C GLY A 44 26.99 -8.82 12.10
N GLY A 45 25.74 -8.39 11.95
CA GLY A 45 24.57 -9.24 12.08
C GLY A 45 24.43 -10.22 10.91
N ARG A 46 23.53 -11.19 11.08
CA ARG A 46 23.22 -12.16 10.02
C ARG A 46 22.21 -11.58 9.05
N ALA A 47 22.39 -11.84 7.75
CA ALA A 47 21.42 -11.48 6.73
C ALA A 47 20.04 -12.09 7.02
N THR A 48 18.99 -11.25 6.89
CA THR A 48 17.60 -11.65 7.08
C THR A 48 17.22 -12.72 6.06
N LEU A 49 16.57 -13.80 6.53
CA LEU A 49 16.14 -14.90 5.66
C LEU A 49 14.93 -14.54 4.80
N ILE A 50 14.01 -13.75 5.36
CA ILE A 50 12.75 -13.33 4.74
C ILE A 50 12.51 -11.87 5.11
N LYS A 51 12.18 -11.04 4.12
CA LYS A 51 11.73 -9.65 4.31
C LYS A 51 10.23 -9.61 4.06
N CYS A 52 9.46 -9.06 4.98
CA CYS A 52 8.02 -8.89 4.78
C CYS A 52 7.50 -7.59 5.36
N VAL A 53 6.49 -7.03 4.72
CA VAL A 53 5.66 -5.95 5.22
C VAL A 53 4.25 -6.50 5.42
N THR A 54 3.80 -6.49 6.67
CA THR A 54 2.41 -6.78 7.01
C THR A 54 1.62 -5.50 7.12
N TYR A 55 0.50 -5.43 6.40
CA TYR A 55 -0.41 -4.28 6.43
C TYR A 55 -1.81 -4.74 6.82
N GLY A 56 -2.75 -3.79 6.91
CA GLY A 56 -4.12 -4.01 7.38
C GLY A 56 -4.97 -4.91 6.48
N ILE A 57 -6.24 -4.55 6.32
CA ILE A 57 -7.18 -5.34 5.52
C ILE A 57 -6.79 -5.25 4.04
N GLY A 58 -6.58 -6.40 3.42
CA GLY A 58 -6.31 -6.52 1.98
C GLY A 58 -6.67 -7.92 1.47
N ASN A 59 -6.50 -8.15 0.16
CA ASN A 59 -6.97 -9.40 -0.45
C ASN A 59 -5.86 -10.25 -1.08
N ILE A 60 -4.68 -9.67 -1.33
CA ILE A 60 -3.64 -10.35 -2.12
C ILE A 60 -2.31 -10.24 -1.40
N ALA A 61 -1.74 -11.39 -1.07
CA ALA A 61 -0.32 -11.51 -0.73
C ALA A 61 0.49 -11.60 -2.04
N TYR A 62 1.59 -10.86 -2.11
CA TYR A 62 2.50 -10.92 -3.26
C TYR A 62 3.94 -10.69 -2.81
N GLN A 63 4.88 -11.02 -3.70
CA GLN A 63 6.29 -10.66 -3.55
C GLN A 63 6.62 -9.62 -4.61
N ASN A 64 7.26 -8.53 -4.20
CA ASN A 64 7.68 -7.48 -5.14
C ASN A 64 9.05 -7.80 -5.78
N ASP A 65 9.51 -6.93 -6.68
CA ASP A 65 10.76 -7.11 -7.43
C ASP A 65 12.03 -7.09 -6.55
N ASN A 66 11.96 -6.51 -5.36
CA ASN A 66 13.04 -6.50 -4.37
C ASN A 66 13.02 -7.74 -3.44
N GLY A 67 12.10 -8.68 -3.67
CA GLY A 67 11.98 -9.92 -2.93
C GLY A 67 11.29 -9.79 -1.57
N ILE A 68 10.60 -8.68 -1.31
CA ILE A 68 9.86 -8.43 -0.07
C ILE A 68 8.44 -8.99 -0.20
N TYR A 69 8.00 -9.75 0.80
CA TYR A 69 6.63 -10.25 0.87
C TYR A 69 5.70 -9.17 1.43
N ILE A 70 4.69 -8.78 0.65
CA ILE A 70 3.65 -7.83 1.06
C ILE A 70 2.42 -8.65 1.43
N LEU A 71 2.07 -8.63 2.73
CA LEU A 71 1.09 -9.54 3.32
C LEU A 71 -0.02 -8.74 4.01
N PRO A 72 -1.28 -8.80 3.54
CA PRO A 72 -2.37 -8.28 4.35
C PRO A 72 -2.61 -9.19 5.55
N ILE A 73 -3.05 -8.63 6.68
CA ILE A 73 -3.31 -9.42 7.90
C ILE A 73 -4.35 -10.52 7.67
N THR A 74 -5.27 -10.29 6.74
CA THR A 74 -6.30 -11.24 6.30
C THR A 74 -5.75 -12.42 5.50
N ALA A 75 -4.53 -12.36 4.97
CA ALA A 75 -3.87 -13.50 4.35
C ALA A 75 -3.17 -14.41 5.37
N LEU A 76 -3.11 -14.00 6.64
CA LEU A 76 -2.55 -14.75 7.76
C LEU A 76 -3.66 -15.49 8.51
N GLU A 77 -4.43 -16.32 7.81
CA GLU A 77 -5.35 -17.26 8.45
C GLU A 77 -4.64 -18.59 8.79
N ASP A 78 -5.14 -19.26 9.83
CA ASP A 78 -4.64 -20.54 10.39
C ASP A 78 -5.46 -21.73 9.86
#